data_AF-A0A0D0BXG8-F1
#
_entry.id   AF-A0A0D0BXG8-F1
#
_cell.length_a   1.000
_cell.length_b   1.000
_cell.length_c   1.000
_cell.angle_alpha   90.00
_cell.angle_beta   90.00
_cell.angle_gamma   90.00
#
_symmetry.space_group_name_H-M   'P 1'
#
loop_
_entity.id
_entity.type
_entity.pdbx_description
1 polymer ?
#
loop_
_entity_poly.entity_id
_entity_poly.type
_entity_poly.pdbx_seq_one_letter_code
_entity_poly.pdbx_strand_id
1 'polypeptide(L)'
;MHPLRFPRIELVNEYLRYSQRCLSMERWYHYLVENYPGADLRGFESWFWRMNFSSSPNFLPVPPEAEHISFDGEFYCFYPGCPKHYRSKQSRDNHFDTIHLGFRYLCDLCHTPFMNRNSVKKHKDWGRCCETKL
;
A
#
# COMPACT_ATOMS: atom_id res chain seq x y z
N MET A 1 14.99 2.09 15.57
CA MET A 1 14.51 1.99 14.17
C MET A 1 13.61 0.77 14.08
N HIS A 2 12.29 0.97 13.98
CA HIS A 2 11.37 -0.16 13.83
C HIS A 2 11.39 -0.64 12.38
N PRO A 3 11.52 -1.95 12.11
CA PRO A 3 11.47 -2.48 10.76
C PRO A 3 10.11 -2.14 10.13
N LEU A 4 10.16 -1.46 9.01
CA LEU A 4 9.06 -0.66 8.49
C LEU A 4 7.84 -1.53 8.15
N ARG A 5 6.69 -1.14 8.70
CA ARG A 5 5.44 -1.89 8.61
C ARG A 5 4.54 -1.23 7.56
N PHE A 6 5.02 -1.12 6.31
CA PHE A 6 4.27 -0.48 5.21
C PHE A 6 3.08 -1.30 4.70
N PRO A 7 1.85 -0.76 4.83
CA PRO A 7 0.86 -0.71 3.74
C PRO A 7 0.00 0.58 3.82
N ARG A 8 -0.16 1.35 2.74
CA ARG A 8 -1.03 2.54 2.55
C ARG A 8 -0.98 3.74 3.54
N ILE A 9 -0.99 3.51 4.85
CA ILE A 9 -1.11 4.52 5.93
C ILE A 9 0.16 5.39 6.01
N GLU A 10 1.33 4.82 5.71
CA GLU A 10 2.57 5.59 5.76
C GLU A 10 2.77 6.52 4.56
N LEU A 11 2.21 6.24 3.38
CA LEU A 11 2.19 7.21 2.27
C LEU A 11 1.35 8.44 2.64
N VAL A 12 0.18 8.20 3.27
CA VAL A 12 -0.68 9.27 3.77
C VAL A 12 0.02 10.02 4.91
N ASN A 13 0.65 9.32 5.85
CA ASN A 13 1.38 9.95 6.96
C ASN A 13 2.67 10.65 6.50
N GLU A 14 3.32 10.17 5.45
CA GLU A 14 4.44 10.86 4.81
C GLU A 14 3.96 12.13 4.11
N TYR A 15 2.87 12.06 3.34
CA TYR A 15 2.24 13.24 2.77
C TYR A 15 1.85 14.26 3.86
N LEU A 16 1.25 13.81 4.97
CA LEU A 16 0.90 14.68 6.09
C LEU A 16 2.14 15.30 6.77
N ARG A 17 3.25 14.56 6.89
CA ARG A 17 4.54 15.10 7.39
C ARG A 17 5.19 16.06 6.39
N TYR A 18 5.01 15.83 5.09
CA TYR A 18 5.52 16.67 4.01
C TYR A 18 4.70 17.97 3.87
N SER A 19 3.37 17.89 3.95
CA SER A 19 2.46 19.04 3.83
C SER A 19 2.58 20.02 4.99
N GLN A 20 2.96 19.54 6.18
CA GLN A 20 3.37 20.38 7.32
C GLN A 20 4.61 21.24 7.05
N ARG A 21 5.34 21.02 5.94
CA ARG A 21 6.56 21.78 5.55
C ARG A 21 6.32 22.86 4.48
N CYS A 22 5.06 23.20 4.16
CA CYS A 22 4.70 24.23 3.17
C CYS A 22 5.34 24.03 1.78
N LEU A 23 5.31 22.81 1.26
CA LEU A 23 5.81 22.48 -0.08
C LEU A 23 4.62 22.30 -1.04
N SER A 24 4.75 22.77 -2.30
CA SER A 24 3.67 22.68 -3.28
C SER A 24 3.32 21.22 -3.58
N MET A 25 2.05 20.98 -3.98
CA MET A 25 1.56 19.67 -4.44
C MET A 25 2.48 19.05 -5.50
N GLU A 26 3.00 19.88 -6.41
CA GLU A 26 3.96 19.50 -7.43
C GLU A 26 5.27 18.97 -6.83
N ARG A 27 5.86 19.66 -5.84
CA ARG A 27 7.09 19.19 -5.19
C ARG A 27 6.87 17.89 -4.41
N TRP A 28 5.71 17.73 -3.77
CA TRP A 28 5.37 16.48 -3.10
C TRP A 28 5.27 15.33 -4.10
N TYR A 29 4.57 15.55 -5.21
CA TYR A 29 4.38 14.55 -6.24
C TYR A 29 5.73 14.13 -6.85
N HIS A 30 6.59 15.08 -7.19
CA HIS A 30 7.94 14.79 -7.67
C HIS A 30 8.74 13.93 -6.69
N TYR A 31 8.78 14.33 -5.41
CA TYR A 31 9.45 13.57 -4.37
C TYR A 31 8.86 12.15 -4.23
N LEU A 32 7.53 12.01 -4.27
CA LEU A 32 6.86 10.71 -4.20
C LEU A 32 7.25 9.82 -5.38
N VAL A 33 7.24 10.35 -6.61
CA VAL A 33 7.62 9.60 -7.81
C VAL A 33 9.06 9.11 -7.72
N GLU A 34 9.98 9.97 -7.27
CA GLU A 34 11.39 9.62 -7.09
C GLU A 34 11.61 8.54 -6.01
N ASN A 35 10.74 8.48 -5.01
CA ASN A 35 10.89 7.61 -3.84
C ASN A 35 9.82 6.50 -3.77
N TYR A 36 9.07 6.27 -4.84
CA TYR A 36 7.95 5.35 -4.81
C TYR A 36 8.42 3.91 -4.60
N PRO A 37 8.03 3.23 -3.49
CA PRO A 37 8.57 1.92 -3.16
C PRO A 37 7.86 0.78 -3.92
N GLY A 38 6.87 1.10 -4.76
CA GLY A 38 6.14 0.13 -5.57
C GLY A 38 6.77 -0.06 -6.93
N ALA A 39 6.60 -1.26 -7.50
CA ALA A 39 7.15 -1.60 -8.80
C ALA A 39 6.37 -0.99 -9.99
N ASP A 40 5.17 -0.44 -9.76
CA ASP A 40 4.35 0.19 -10.81
C ASP A 40 3.63 1.43 -10.25
N LEU A 41 4.00 2.60 -10.78
CA LEU A 41 3.41 3.88 -10.42
C LEU A 41 2.04 4.11 -11.09
N ARG A 42 1.73 3.45 -12.22
CA ARG A 42 0.48 3.69 -12.96
C ARG A 42 -0.76 3.35 -12.14
N GLY A 43 -0.68 2.27 -11.38
CA GLY A 43 -1.75 1.83 -10.50
C GLY A 43 -2.04 2.88 -9.43
N PHE A 44 -0.98 3.41 -8.82
CA PHE A 44 -1.06 4.53 -7.90
C PHE A 44 -1.59 5.80 -8.56
N GLU A 45 -1.04 6.25 -9.68
CA GLU A 45 -1.46 7.46 -10.41
C GLU A 45 -2.94 7.40 -10.81
N SER A 46 -3.40 6.26 -11.32
CA SER A 46 -4.81 6.06 -11.71
C SER A 46 -5.75 6.20 -10.53
N TRP A 47 -5.35 5.72 -9.36
CA TRP A 47 -6.12 5.91 -8.13
C TRP A 47 -5.99 7.35 -7.61
N PHE A 48 -4.77 7.89 -7.57
CA PHE A 48 -4.42 9.18 -7.02
C PHE A 48 -5.07 10.35 -7.76
N TRP A 49 -4.92 10.41 -9.09
CA TRP A 49 -5.46 11.49 -9.90
C TRP A 49 -6.98 11.45 -9.96
N ARG A 50 -7.59 10.26 -9.97
CA ARG A 50 -9.06 10.13 -9.90
C ARG A 50 -9.64 10.70 -8.60
N MET A 51 -8.92 10.58 -7.48
CA MET A 51 -9.32 11.19 -6.21
C MET A 51 -9.08 12.70 -6.17
N ASN A 52 -8.06 13.22 -6.86
CA ASN A 52 -7.72 14.65 -6.87
C ASN A 52 -8.54 15.51 -7.86
N PHE A 53 -8.95 14.96 -9.02
CA PHE A 53 -9.73 15.72 -10.02
C PHE A 53 -11.23 15.82 -9.70
N SER A 54 -11.69 15.16 -8.64
CA SER A 54 -13.09 15.18 -8.20
C SER A 54 -13.39 16.38 -7.31
N SER A 55 -13.15 17.62 -7.76
CA SER A 55 -13.60 18.93 -7.20
C SER A 55 -13.60 19.16 -5.67
N SER A 56 -13.01 18.28 -4.87
CA SER A 56 -13.01 18.32 -3.42
C SER A 56 -11.60 18.68 -2.97
N PRO A 57 -11.39 19.86 -2.36
CA PRO A 57 -10.06 20.33 -1.98
C PRO A 57 -9.45 19.56 -0.80
N ASN A 58 -10.18 18.58 -0.26
CA ASN A 58 -9.73 17.74 0.82
C ASN A 58 -9.39 16.37 0.23
N PHE A 59 -8.13 15.94 0.40
CA PHE A 59 -7.75 14.53 0.30
C PHE A 59 -8.84 13.71 1.01
N LEU A 60 -9.70 13.02 0.26
CA LEU A 60 -10.66 12.13 0.89
C LEU A 60 -9.82 11.03 1.53
N PRO A 61 -9.83 10.89 2.87
CA PRO A 61 -9.18 9.77 3.52
C PRO A 61 -9.77 8.49 2.93
N VAL A 62 -8.99 7.42 3.03
CA VAL A 62 -9.35 6.05 2.61
C VAL A 62 -10.88 5.86 2.63
N PRO A 63 -11.52 5.48 1.51
CA PRO A 63 -12.98 5.45 1.42
C PRO A 63 -13.58 4.72 2.64
N PRO A 64 -14.68 5.17 3.26
CA PRO A 64 -15.26 4.49 4.44
C PRO A 64 -15.50 2.99 4.21
N GLU A 65 -15.78 2.60 2.97
CA GLU A 65 -15.96 1.21 2.51
C GLU A 65 -14.67 0.38 2.62
N ALA A 66 -13.51 1.04 2.71
CA ALA A 66 -12.23 0.42 2.96
C ALA A 66 -11.91 0.23 4.46
N GLU A 67 -12.73 0.76 5.36
CA GLU A 67 -12.61 0.54 6.80
C GLU A 67 -13.62 -0.46 7.35
N HIS A 68 -14.82 -0.50 6.75
CA HIS A 68 -15.94 -1.33 7.19
C HIS A 68 -16.17 -2.56 6.30
N ILE A 69 -16.71 -3.62 6.89
CA ILE A 69 -17.18 -4.81 6.17
C ILE A 69 -18.46 -4.46 5.42
N SER A 70 -18.66 -4.98 4.20
CA SER A 70 -19.90 -4.76 3.47
C SER A 70 -21.05 -5.58 4.05
N PHE A 71 -22.27 -5.25 3.62
CA PHE A 71 -23.50 -5.88 4.12
C PHE A 71 -23.54 -7.40 3.93
N ASP A 72 -22.91 -7.91 2.87
CA ASP A 72 -22.80 -9.34 2.56
C ASP A 72 -21.66 -10.05 3.32
N GLY A 73 -20.96 -9.36 4.23
CA GLY A 73 -19.88 -9.92 5.03
C GLY A 73 -18.55 -10.04 4.30
N GLU A 74 -18.41 -9.43 3.12
CA GLU A 74 -17.15 -9.44 2.35
C GLU A 74 -16.39 -8.10 2.49
N PHE A 75 -15.16 -8.09 2.00
CA PHE A 75 -14.32 -6.89 1.89
C PHE A 75 -13.97 -6.65 0.43
N TYR A 76 -14.66 -5.69 -0.17
CA TYR A 76 -14.46 -5.34 -1.58
C TYR A 76 -13.16 -4.54 -1.77
N CYS A 77 -12.49 -4.79 -2.90
CA CYS A 77 -11.44 -3.93 -3.38
C CYS A 77 -12.03 -2.58 -3.77
N PHE A 78 -11.44 -1.51 -3.28
CA PHE A 78 -11.88 -0.14 -3.56
C PHE A 78 -11.12 0.48 -4.75
N TYR A 79 -10.33 -0.32 -5.46
CA TYR A 79 -9.72 0.14 -6.71
C TYR A 79 -10.79 0.22 -7.81
N PRO A 80 -10.92 1.35 -8.51
CA PRO A 80 -11.94 1.52 -9.55
C PRO A 80 -11.89 0.40 -10.60
N GLY A 81 -13.03 -0.29 -10.79
CA GLY A 81 -13.15 -1.38 -11.77
C GLY A 81 -12.53 -2.71 -11.34
N CYS A 82 -12.01 -2.84 -10.11
CA CYS A 82 -11.54 -4.12 -9.61
C CYS A 82 -12.71 -4.94 -9.04
N PRO A 83 -12.99 -6.16 -9.56
CA PRO A 83 -14.12 -6.98 -9.12
C PRO A 83 -13.80 -7.84 -7.90
N LYS A 84 -12.60 -7.71 -7.30
CA LYS A 84 -12.14 -8.63 -6.25
C LYS A 84 -12.75 -8.27 -4.90
N HIS A 85 -13.17 -9.30 -4.17
CA HIS A 85 -13.62 -9.24 -2.79
C HIS A 85 -13.00 -10.37 -1.97
N TYR A 86 -13.02 -10.22 -0.65
CA TYR A 86 -12.31 -11.10 0.27
C TYR A 86 -13.07 -11.31 1.58
N ARG A 87 -12.87 -12.47 2.22
CA ARG A 87 -13.43 -12.76 3.55
C ARG A 87 -12.76 -12.02 4.71
N SER A 88 -11.67 -11.29 4.45
CA SER A 88 -10.95 -10.55 5.49
C SER A 88 -10.35 -9.27 4.95
N LYS A 89 -10.40 -8.22 5.79
CA LYS A 89 -9.76 -6.93 5.54
C LYS A 89 -8.30 -7.07 5.14
N GLN A 90 -7.54 -7.89 5.87
CA GLN A 90 -6.11 -8.11 5.61
C GLN A 90 -5.84 -8.68 4.21
N SER A 91 -6.69 -9.58 3.71
CA SER A 91 -6.51 -10.17 2.38
C SER A 91 -6.81 -9.16 1.28
N ARG A 92 -7.87 -8.35 1.45
CA ARG A 92 -8.18 -7.23 0.57
C ARG A 92 -7.06 -6.20 0.54
N ASP A 93 -6.55 -5.80 1.70
CA ASP A 93 -5.47 -4.82 1.82
C ASP A 93 -4.18 -5.33 1.15
N ASN A 94 -3.78 -6.59 1.40
CA ASN A 94 -2.64 -7.20 0.70
C ASN A 94 -2.81 -7.19 -0.81
N HIS A 95 -4.01 -7.49 -1.31
CA HIS A 95 -4.31 -7.42 -2.73
C HIS A 95 -4.15 -6.00 -3.27
N PHE A 96 -4.70 -5.00 -2.58
CA PHE A 96 -4.60 -3.61 -3.00
C PHE A 96 -3.14 -3.15 -3.08
N ASP A 97 -2.36 -3.40 -2.02
CA ASP A 97 -0.94 -3.05 -1.98
C ASP A 97 -0.16 -3.72 -3.11
N THR A 98 -0.39 -5.01 -3.35
CA THR A 98 0.43 -5.79 -4.29
C THR A 98 0.03 -5.64 -5.75
N ILE A 99 -1.26 -5.53 -6.04
CA ILE A 99 -1.81 -5.52 -7.39
C ILE A 99 -2.01 -4.10 -7.89
N HIS A 100 -2.42 -3.17 -7.02
CA HIS A 100 -2.73 -1.80 -7.43
C HIS A 100 -1.63 -0.81 -7.06
N LEU A 101 -0.88 -1.03 -5.97
CA LEU A 101 0.26 -0.18 -5.60
C LEU A 101 1.62 -0.82 -5.94
N GLY A 102 1.63 -2.03 -6.49
CA GLY A 102 2.88 -2.71 -6.86
C GLY A 102 3.84 -2.97 -5.68
N PHE A 103 3.38 -2.90 -4.44
CA PHE A 103 4.20 -3.13 -3.26
C PHE A 103 4.54 -4.60 -3.08
N ARG A 104 5.72 -4.85 -2.52
CA ARG A 104 6.19 -6.16 -2.11
C ARG A 104 6.72 -6.10 -0.69
N TYR A 105 6.49 -7.18 0.05
CA TYR A 105 7.02 -7.36 1.37
C TYR A 105 8.38 -8.03 1.25
N LEU A 106 9.45 -7.29 1.51
CA LEU A 106 10.79 -7.82 1.40
C LEU A 106 11.17 -8.59 2.68
N CYS A 107 11.91 -9.67 2.52
CA CYS A 107 12.68 -10.22 3.64
C CYS A 107 13.73 -9.18 4.08
N ASP A 108 13.82 -8.93 5.38
CA ASP A 108 14.80 -8.03 5.98
C ASP A 108 16.23 -8.58 5.95
N LEU A 109 16.40 -9.88 5.74
CA LEU A 109 17.71 -10.53 5.65
C LEU A 109 18.21 -10.64 4.21
N CYS A 110 17.41 -11.24 3.33
CA CYS A 110 17.83 -11.57 1.97
C CYS A 110 17.16 -10.71 0.88
N HIS A 111 16.30 -9.75 1.28
CA HIS A 111 15.56 -8.87 0.36
C HIS A 111 14.68 -9.57 -0.68
N THR A 112 14.44 -10.88 -0.55
CA THR A 112 13.53 -11.62 -1.43
C THR A 112 12.12 -11.03 -1.30
N PRO A 113 11.43 -10.72 -2.42
CA PRO A 113 10.11 -10.11 -2.41
C PRO A 113 8.98 -11.12 -2.21
N PHE A 114 7.97 -10.73 -1.44
CA PHE A 114 6.77 -11.54 -1.16
C PHE A 114 5.49 -10.72 -1.29
N MET A 115 4.36 -11.42 -1.44
CA MET A 115 3.03 -10.81 -1.59
C MET A 115 2.39 -10.37 -0.26
N ASN A 116 2.87 -10.87 0.88
CA ASN A 116 2.36 -10.49 2.20
C ASN A 116 3.35 -10.85 3.31
N ARG A 117 3.15 -10.27 4.50
CA ARG A 117 3.98 -10.51 5.69
C ARG A 117 4.03 -11.98 6.12
N ASN A 118 2.91 -12.69 6.01
CA ASN A 118 2.86 -14.12 6.38
C ASN A 118 3.77 -14.97 5.49
N SER A 119 3.91 -14.61 4.21
CA SER A 119 4.80 -15.28 3.29
C SER A 119 6.26 -15.03 3.63
N VAL A 120 6.63 -13.79 3.99
CA VAL A 120 7.97 -13.46 4.53
C VAL A 120 8.26 -14.27 5.79
N LYS A 121 7.30 -14.33 6.72
CA LYS A 121 7.45 -15.11 7.96
C LYS A 121 7.68 -16.58 7.68
N LYS A 122 6.83 -17.22 6.86
CA LYS A 122 7.01 -18.63 6.48
C LYS A 122 8.34 -18.88 5.79
N HIS A 123 8.80 -17.95 4.96
CA HIS A 123 10.11 -18.04 4.32
C HIS A 123 11.26 -18.13 5.35
N LYS A 124 11.22 -17.34 6.43
CA LYS A 124 12.21 -17.43 7.51
C LYS A 124 12.01 -18.66 8.38
N ASP A 125 10.78 -18.89 8.84
CA ASP A 125 10.46 -19.99 9.78
C ASP A 125 10.77 -21.37 9.18
N TRP A 126 10.63 -21.54 7.87
CA TRP A 126 10.91 -22.78 7.17
C TRP A 126 12.37 -22.90 6.68
N GLY A 127 13.27 -22.00 7.11
CA GLY A 127 14.67 -22.02 6.70
C GLY A 127 14.88 -21.83 5.18
N ARG A 128 13.93 -21.20 4.49
CA ARG A 128 14.03 -20.90 3.05
C ARG A 128 14.75 -19.58 2.78
N CYS A 129 15.22 -18.89 3.82
CA CYS A 129 16.03 -17.70 3.71
C CYS A 129 17.51 -18.08 3.61
N CYS A 130 18.18 -17.66 2.55
CA CYS A 130 19.61 -17.96 2.35
C CYS A 130 20.50 -17.41 3.47
N GLU A 131 20.05 -16.35 4.14
CA GLU A 131 20.74 -15.69 5.25
C GLU A 131 20.38 -16.26 6.63
N THR A 132 19.35 -17.12 6.75
CA THR A 132 19.10 -17.86 8.00
C THR A 132 19.98 -19.10 7.99
N LYS A 133 21.29 -18.91 8.17
CA LYS A 133 22.19 -20.04 8.45
C LYS A 133 21.81 -20.63 9.81
N LEU A 134 21.51 -21.93 9.82
CA LEU A 134 21.41 -22.76 11.03
C LEU A 134 22.75 -22.76 11.78
#